data_AF-A0A6M3L031-F1
#
_entry.id   AF-A0A6M3L031-F1
#
_cell.length_a   1.000
_cell.length_b   1.000
_cell.length_c   1.000
_cell.angle_alpha   90.00
_cell.angle_beta   90.00
_cell.angle_gamma   90.00
#
_symmetry.space_group_name_H-M   'P 1'
#
loop_
_entity.id
_entity.type
_entity.pdbx_description
1 polymer ?
#
loop_
_entity_poly.entity_id
_entity_poly.type
_entity_poly.pdbx_seq_one_letter_code
_entity_poly.pdbx_strand_id
1 'polypeptide(L)'
;MSNDTTSTPKLWVLDTVGMLTTRPVCISKIIYVPSAAADDILFKQWNDESTIATGCKVGETATITGNDTITGSGTALPSTIVDGSVFEIIQSSGLAANKGVKALVKTAGNDTVVVIWDDKWTNEAAVVYTWRTFGTTTALVLKAGASDASPIHLDFGEKGRWFQNLVLETIDGGTVYVYLL
;
A
#
# COMPACT_ATOMS: atom_id res chain seq x y z
N MET A 1 -37.60 -0.59 1.93
CA MET A 1 -36.20 -0.20 2.21
C MET A 1 -35.85 0.87 1.17
N SER A 2 -35.58 2.08 1.63
CA SER A 2 -35.33 3.23 0.76
C SER A 2 -34.02 3.04 0.01
N ASN A 3 -34.07 3.16 -1.32
CA ASN A 3 -32.86 3.39 -2.10
C ASN A 3 -32.29 4.74 -1.66
N ASP A 4 -31.18 4.70 -0.93
CA ASP A 4 -30.36 5.88 -0.69
C ASP A 4 -29.72 6.27 -2.02
N THR A 5 -30.23 7.33 -2.64
CA THR A 5 -29.75 7.91 -3.91
C THR A 5 -28.86 9.13 -3.64
N THR A 6 -28.07 9.14 -2.57
CA THR A 6 -27.03 10.16 -2.39
C THR A 6 -25.86 9.89 -3.34
N SER A 7 -26.06 10.31 -4.59
CA SER A 7 -25.24 10.13 -5.78
C SER A 7 -23.96 10.97 -5.82
N THR A 8 -23.26 11.12 -4.69
CA THR A 8 -21.86 11.55 -4.74
C THR A 8 -20.98 10.30 -4.79
N PRO A 9 -20.33 10.00 -5.94
CA PRO A 9 -19.35 8.93 -5.97
C PRO A 9 -18.29 9.23 -4.91
N LYS A 10 -18.06 8.27 -4.00
CA LYS A 10 -16.99 8.42 -3.00
C LYS A 10 -15.68 8.52 -3.79
N LEU A 11 -14.96 9.60 -3.56
CA LEU A 11 -13.75 9.95 -4.30
C LEU A 11 -12.55 9.85 -3.37
N TRP A 12 -11.54 9.07 -3.77
CA TRP A 12 -10.21 9.18 -3.20
C TRP A 12 -9.33 9.99 -4.14
N VAL A 13 -8.57 10.93 -3.56
CA VAL A 13 -7.57 11.73 -4.25
C VAL A 13 -6.21 11.35 -3.70
N LEU A 14 -5.29 10.94 -4.56
CA LEU A 14 -4.02 10.36 -4.20
C LEU A 14 -2.90 11.08 -4.95
N ASP A 15 -1.93 11.58 -4.22
CA ASP A 15 -0.73 12.27 -4.72
C ASP A 15 0.57 11.67 -4.16
N THR A 16 0.44 10.63 -3.33
CA THR A 16 1.51 9.98 -2.59
C THR A 16 1.29 8.47 -2.56
N VAL A 17 2.37 7.70 -2.53
CA VAL A 17 2.32 6.25 -2.39
C VAL A 17 1.74 5.86 -1.03
N GLY A 18 1.03 4.73 -0.97
CA GLY A 18 0.47 4.27 0.29
C GLY A 18 -0.59 3.19 0.16
N MET A 19 -0.99 2.72 1.34
CA MET A 19 -2.11 1.81 1.50
C MET A 19 -3.40 2.60 1.22
N LEU A 20 -4.27 2.15 0.32
CA LEU A 20 -5.56 2.81 0.07
C LEU A 20 -6.67 2.17 0.88
N THR A 21 -6.77 0.84 0.80
CA THR A 21 -7.78 0.08 1.53
C THR A 21 -7.30 -1.32 1.87
N THR A 22 -7.61 -1.73 3.10
CA THR A 22 -7.43 -3.08 3.64
C THR A 22 -8.71 -3.90 3.57
N ARG A 23 -9.68 -3.45 2.77
CA ARG A 23 -10.98 -4.07 2.56
C ARG A 23 -11.37 -4.06 1.10
N PRO A 24 -12.19 -5.03 0.66
CA PRO A 24 -12.66 -5.07 -0.71
C PRO A 24 -13.37 -3.78 -1.09
N VAL A 25 -13.00 -3.23 -2.25
CA VAL A 25 -13.55 -2.00 -2.79
C VAL A 25 -13.99 -2.22 -4.22
N CYS A 26 -15.13 -1.63 -4.59
CA CYS A 26 -15.59 -1.58 -5.96
C CYS A 26 -15.28 -0.20 -6.55
N ILE A 27 -14.50 -0.17 -7.62
CA ILE A 27 -14.07 1.07 -8.29
C ILE A 27 -14.82 1.16 -9.63
N SER A 28 -15.51 2.28 -9.85
CA SER A 28 -16.14 2.58 -11.15
C SER A 28 -15.13 3.17 -12.13
N LYS A 29 -14.30 4.10 -11.66
CA LYS A 29 -13.43 4.89 -12.54
C LYS A 29 -12.14 5.30 -11.84
N ILE A 30 -11.06 5.32 -12.61
CA ILE A 30 -9.78 5.91 -12.21
C ILE A 30 -9.41 6.96 -13.24
N ILE A 31 -9.04 8.15 -12.77
CA ILE A 31 -8.46 9.21 -13.60
C ILE A 31 -7.07 9.50 -13.06
N TYR A 32 -6.05 9.29 -13.87
CA TYR A 32 -4.69 9.69 -13.56
C TYR A 32 -4.33 10.95 -14.34
N VAL A 33 -3.96 12.01 -13.63
CA VAL A 33 -3.45 13.25 -14.19
C VAL A 33 -1.94 13.30 -13.91
N PRO A 34 -1.08 12.85 -14.84
CA PRO A 34 0.36 12.87 -14.67
C PRO A 34 0.88 14.31 -14.61
N SER A 35 2.02 14.52 -13.93
CA SER A 35 2.65 15.84 -13.86
C SER A 35 3.62 16.11 -15.01
N ALA A 36 4.17 15.04 -15.60
CA ALA A 36 5.08 15.07 -16.73
C ALA A 36 4.87 13.86 -17.65
N ALA A 37 5.50 13.91 -18.81
CA ALA A 37 5.54 12.78 -19.73
C ALA A 37 6.31 11.61 -19.12
N ALA A 38 5.95 10.39 -19.51
CA ALA A 38 6.48 9.13 -18.98
C ALA A 38 6.23 8.82 -17.50
N ASP A 39 5.67 9.75 -16.70
CA ASP A 39 5.19 9.47 -15.34
C ASP A 39 4.25 8.25 -15.35
N ASP A 40 4.33 7.42 -14.32
CA ASP A 40 3.42 6.31 -14.15
C ASP A 40 2.92 6.15 -12.72
N ILE A 41 1.88 5.33 -12.63
CA ILE A 41 1.35 4.82 -11.39
C ILE A 41 1.24 3.30 -11.45
N LEU A 42 1.45 2.68 -10.30
CA LEU A 42 1.30 1.24 -10.10
C LEU A 42 0.40 0.98 -8.91
N PHE A 43 -0.75 0.36 -9.18
CA PHE A 43 -1.58 -0.23 -8.15
C PHE A 43 -1.24 -1.70 -7.97
N LYS A 44 -1.06 -2.07 -6.71
CA LYS A 44 -0.93 -3.45 -6.25
C LYS A 44 -2.16 -3.87 -5.46
N GLN A 45 -2.47 -5.15 -5.55
CA GLN A 45 -3.48 -5.79 -4.71
C GLN A 45 -2.89 -7.04 -4.05
N TRP A 46 -3.45 -7.43 -2.91
CA TRP A 46 -3.09 -8.66 -2.23
C TRP A 46 -4.34 -9.35 -1.65
N ASN A 47 -4.22 -10.64 -1.37
CA ASN A 47 -5.20 -11.40 -0.61
C ASN A 47 -4.54 -11.86 0.70
N ASP A 48 -5.18 -11.58 1.84
CA ASP A 48 -4.71 -12.00 3.15
C ASP A 48 -4.69 -13.55 3.31
N GLU A 49 -5.41 -14.26 2.43
CA GLU A 49 -5.41 -15.73 2.37
C GLU A 49 -4.20 -16.29 1.61
N SER A 50 -3.47 -15.45 0.86
CA SER A 50 -2.26 -15.86 0.14
C SER A 50 -1.05 -15.87 1.09
N THR A 51 -0.32 -16.98 1.01
CA THR A 51 0.79 -17.45 1.85
C THR A 51 1.59 -16.36 2.60
N ILE A 52 1.69 -16.51 3.93
CA ILE A 52 2.64 -15.76 4.77
C ILE A 52 4.05 -15.98 4.22
N ALA A 53 4.78 -14.91 3.91
CA ALA A 53 6.19 -15.04 3.49
C ALA A 53 6.99 -15.82 4.54
N THR A 54 7.65 -16.89 4.10
CA THR A 54 8.41 -17.79 4.98
C THR A 54 9.63 -17.05 5.54
N GLY A 55 9.85 -17.11 6.86
CA GLY A 55 11.00 -16.48 7.52
C GLY A 55 10.66 -15.50 8.65
N CYS A 56 9.38 -15.15 8.84
CA CYS A 56 8.93 -14.43 10.03
C CYS A 56 8.81 -15.41 11.21
N LYS A 57 9.77 -15.44 12.14
CA LYS A 57 9.59 -16.15 13.42
C LYS A 57 9.48 -15.16 14.57
N VAL A 58 8.66 -15.55 15.54
CA VAL A 58 8.37 -14.85 16.81
C VAL A 58 9.66 -14.42 17.51
N GLY A 59 9.80 -13.12 17.80
CA GLY A 59 10.83 -12.60 18.72
C GLY A 59 11.95 -11.74 18.12
N GLU A 60 11.81 -11.21 16.89
CA GLU A 60 12.85 -10.36 16.27
C GLU A 60 12.71 -8.87 16.67
N THR A 61 13.85 -8.23 16.95
CA THR A 61 13.90 -6.81 17.32
C THR A 61 14.11 -5.98 16.06
N ALA A 62 13.17 -5.09 15.76
CA ALA A 62 13.29 -4.13 14.68
C ALA A 62 12.90 -2.75 15.21
N THR A 63 13.73 -1.74 14.96
CA THR A 63 13.42 -0.37 15.35
C THR A 63 12.84 0.35 14.15
N ILE A 64 11.70 1.01 14.34
CA ILE A 64 11.01 1.78 13.29
C ILE A 64 10.98 3.24 13.73
N THR A 65 11.60 4.10 12.95
CA THR A 65 11.71 5.53 13.23
C THR A 65 10.94 6.32 12.17
N GLY A 66 9.67 6.64 12.46
CA GLY A 66 8.85 7.48 11.57
C GLY A 66 8.71 6.93 10.16
N ASN A 67 8.69 7.84 9.16
CA ASN A 67 8.53 7.50 7.75
C ASN A 67 9.73 6.78 7.12
N ASP A 68 10.81 6.55 7.86
CA ASP A 68 12.08 6.24 7.25
C ASP A 68 12.68 4.98 7.87
N THR A 69 12.45 3.88 7.13
CA THR A 69 13.29 2.67 7.11
C THR A 69 13.22 1.79 8.36
N ILE A 70 12.90 0.50 8.17
CA ILE A 70 13.22 -0.51 9.19
C ILE A 70 14.73 -0.72 9.12
N THR A 71 15.45 -0.25 10.13
CA THR A 71 16.86 -0.59 10.32
C THR A 71 16.94 -1.66 11.41
N GLY A 72 17.04 -2.91 10.98
CA GLY A 72 17.29 -4.04 11.86
C GLY A 72 18.79 -4.23 12.11
N SER A 73 19.16 -4.72 13.28
CA SER A 73 20.44 -5.42 13.46
C SER A 73 20.15 -6.93 13.41
N GLY A 74 20.82 -7.67 12.52
CA GLY A 74 20.58 -9.11 12.31
C GLY A 74 19.58 -9.45 11.18
N THR A 75 19.02 -10.67 11.17
CA THR A 75 18.06 -11.17 10.16
C THR A 75 16.64 -10.64 10.37
N ALA A 76 16.48 -9.40 10.87
CA ALA A 76 15.21 -8.84 11.31
C ALA A 76 14.15 -8.70 10.20
N LEU A 77 14.48 -9.03 8.95
CA LEU A 77 13.54 -9.16 7.84
C LEU A 77 13.89 -10.45 7.08
N PRO A 78 12.90 -11.26 6.67
CA PRO A 78 13.16 -12.42 5.83
C PRO A 78 13.96 -12.01 4.58
N SER A 79 15.06 -12.72 4.29
CA SER A 79 15.93 -12.43 3.14
C SER A 79 15.29 -12.71 1.77
N THR A 80 14.00 -13.06 1.74
CA THR A 80 13.25 -13.46 0.53
C THR A 80 11.95 -12.69 0.36
N ILE A 81 11.79 -11.54 1.02
CA ILE A 81 10.63 -10.68 0.80
C ILE A 81 10.67 -10.17 -0.64
N VAL A 82 9.54 -10.23 -1.33
CA VAL A 82 9.40 -9.68 -2.67
C VAL A 82 9.21 -8.17 -2.56
N ASP A 83 9.88 -7.40 -3.42
CA ASP A 83 9.69 -5.94 -3.51
C ASP A 83 8.21 -5.57 -3.65
N GLY A 84 7.78 -4.57 -2.87
CA GLY A 84 6.39 -4.11 -2.87
C GLY A 84 5.42 -4.95 -2.04
N SER A 85 5.93 -5.81 -1.15
CA SER A 85 5.09 -6.59 -0.24
C SER A 85 4.41 -5.72 0.82
N VAL A 86 3.27 -6.19 1.32
CA VAL A 86 2.54 -5.55 2.42
C VAL A 86 2.84 -6.29 3.72
N PHE A 87 3.05 -5.54 4.81
CA PHE A 87 3.28 -6.07 6.15
C PHE A 87 2.10 -5.76 7.05
N GLU A 88 1.78 -6.69 7.94
CA GLU A 88 0.82 -6.52 9.03
C GLU A 88 1.48 -6.85 10.36
N ILE A 89 1.48 -5.92 11.32
CA ILE A 89 1.95 -6.25 12.68
C ILE A 89 0.90 -7.14 13.36
N ILE A 90 1.32 -8.29 13.87
CA ILE A 90 0.51 -9.14 14.73
C ILE A 90 0.67 -8.74 16.20
N GLN A 91 1.90 -8.47 16.62
CA GLN A 91 2.23 -8.16 18.01
C GLN A 91 3.42 -7.22 18.10
N SER A 92 3.46 -6.41 19.16
CA SER A 92 4.69 -5.77 19.59
C SER A 92 4.79 -5.65 21.12
N SER A 93 6.00 -5.39 21.64
CA SER A 93 6.29 -5.36 23.08
C SER A 93 6.08 -3.99 23.77
N GLY A 94 5.83 -2.91 23.01
CA GLY A 94 5.65 -1.55 23.54
C GLY A 94 4.23 -1.25 24.06
N LEU A 95 4.08 -0.26 24.94
CA LEU A 95 2.78 0.16 25.49
C LEU A 95 1.90 0.88 24.46
N ALA A 96 2.50 1.56 23.48
CA ALA A 96 1.82 2.19 22.36
C ALA A 96 1.82 1.32 21.08
N ALA A 97 1.80 0.00 21.25
CA ALA A 97 1.86 -1.00 20.18
C ALA A 97 0.74 -0.85 19.13
N ASN A 98 1.13 -0.65 17.86
CA ASN A 98 0.21 -0.60 16.70
C ASN A 98 -0.13 -1.99 16.16
N LYS A 99 -0.82 -2.79 16.98
CA LYS A 99 -1.25 -4.14 16.57
C LYS A 99 -2.26 -4.07 15.42
N GLY A 100 -2.09 -4.90 14.41
CA GLY A 100 -3.01 -5.07 13.27
C GLY A 100 -2.94 -3.98 12.20
N VAL A 101 -1.95 -3.08 12.25
CA VAL A 101 -1.80 -2.05 11.22
C VAL A 101 -1.07 -2.64 10.02
N LYS A 102 -1.66 -2.46 8.83
CA LYS A 102 -1.05 -2.84 7.56
C LYS A 102 -0.23 -1.66 7.01
N ALA A 103 0.99 -1.92 6.57
CA ALA A 103 1.91 -0.93 5.98
C ALA A 103 2.51 -1.46 4.68
N LEU A 104 2.80 -0.55 3.74
CA LEU A 104 3.52 -0.87 2.51
C LEU A 104 5.02 -0.89 2.79
N VAL A 105 5.71 -1.90 2.29
CA VAL A 105 7.16 -1.99 2.39
C VAL A 105 7.78 -2.05 1.00
N LYS A 106 8.65 -1.09 0.73
CA LYS A 106 9.47 -1.05 -0.49
C LYS A 106 10.89 -1.44 -0.12
N THR A 107 11.29 -2.64 -0.53
CA THR A 107 12.68 -3.08 -0.49
C THR A 107 13.41 -2.53 -1.71
N ALA A 108 14.62 -2.01 -1.50
CA ALA A 108 15.52 -1.59 -2.56
C ALA A 108 16.93 -2.07 -2.20
N GLY A 109 17.39 -3.15 -2.82
CA GLY A 109 18.65 -3.78 -2.44
C GLY A 109 18.58 -4.40 -1.04
N ASN A 110 19.54 -4.08 -0.16
CA ASN A 110 19.58 -4.59 1.21
C ASN A 110 18.77 -3.74 2.21
N ASP A 111 18.26 -2.58 1.79
CA ASP A 111 17.56 -1.65 2.66
C ASP A 111 16.05 -1.75 2.46
N THR A 112 15.32 -1.70 3.58
CA THR A 112 13.86 -1.84 3.59
C THR A 112 13.23 -0.55 4.07
N VAL A 113 12.61 0.17 3.14
CA VAL A 113 11.87 1.40 3.45
C VAL A 113 10.41 1.05 3.70
N VAL A 114 9.91 1.32 4.91
CA VAL A 114 8.49 1.20 5.23
C VAL A 114 7.84 2.53 4.95
N VAL A 115 6.83 2.52 4.08
CA VAL A 115 5.95 3.67 3.91
C VAL A 115 4.70 3.43 4.74
N ILE A 116 4.53 4.23 5.77
CA ILE A 116 3.42 4.13 6.70
C ILE A 116 2.37 5.17 6.31
N TRP A 117 1.13 4.72 6.10
CA TRP A 117 0.01 5.60 5.72
C TRP A 117 -0.83 6.06 6.94
N ASP A 118 -0.26 6.02 8.15
CA ASP A 118 -0.93 6.45 9.36
C ASP A 118 0.16 6.78 10.40
N ASP A 119 0.22 8.03 10.90
CA ASP A 119 1.27 8.58 11.81
C ASP A 119 1.36 7.89 13.18
N LYS A 120 0.77 6.70 13.33
CA LYS A 120 0.55 6.06 14.61
C LYS A 120 1.75 5.29 15.14
N TRP A 121 2.78 5.06 14.33
CA TRP A 121 3.94 4.27 14.75
C TRP A 121 4.79 5.03 15.75
N THR A 122 4.83 4.53 16.99
CA THR A 122 5.67 5.14 18.02
C THR A 122 7.13 4.80 17.78
N ASN A 123 7.97 5.83 17.88
CA ASN A 123 9.42 5.81 17.71
C ASN A 123 10.16 5.18 18.91
N GLU A 124 9.64 4.07 19.44
CA GLU A 124 10.24 3.38 20.57
C GLU A 124 11.44 2.55 20.10
N ALA A 125 12.65 2.94 20.53
CA ALA A 125 13.93 2.45 20.02
C ALA A 125 14.22 0.94 20.24
N ALA A 126 13.38 0.22 20.98
CA ALA A 126 13.65 -1.17 21.41
C ALA A 126 12.38 -2.04 21.43
N VAL A 127 11.51 -1.91 20.43
CA VAL A 127 10.31 -2.74 20.32
C VAL A 127 10.60 -4.02 19.53
N VAL A 128 10.19 -5.15 20.09
CA VAL A 128 10.14 -6.43 19.38
C VAL A 128 8.81 -6.46 18.63
N TYR A 129 8.86 -6.72 17.33
CA TYR A 129 7.65 -6.86 16.51
C TYR A 129 7.53 -8.31 16.02
N THR A 130 6.29 -8.73 15.82
CA THR A 130 5.96 -9.95 15.08
C THR A 130 4.97 -9.55 14.01
N TRP A 131 5.21 -9.93 12.77
CA TRP A 131 4.38 -9.52 11.63
C TRP A 131 4.11 -10.70 10.69
N ARG A 132 3.17 -10.48 9.79
CA ARG A 132 2.98 -11.27 8.57
C ARG A 132 3.27 -10.40 7.36
N THR A 133 3.75 -11.04 6.31
CA THR A 133 3.98 -10.38 5.02
C THR A 133 3.12 -11.06 3.97
N PHE A 134 2.46 -10.25 3.15
CA PHE A 134 1.63 -10.67 2.04
C PHE A 134 2.29 -10.25 0.73
N GLY A 135 2.48 -11.22 -0.16
CA GLY A 135 2.91 -10.93 -1.52
C GLY A 135 1.82 -10.13 -2.25
N THR A 136 2.24 -9.12 -3.01
CA THR A 136 1.32 -8.34 -3.83
C THR A 136 1.36 -8.80 -5.29
N THR A 137 0.28 -8.52 -6.01
CA THR A 137 0.19 -8.72 -7.46
C THR A 137 -0.18 -7.40 -8.12
N THR A 138 0.26 -7.20 -9.37
CA THR A 138 -0.09 -6.02 -10.15
C THR A 138 -1.59 -6.01 -10.42
N ALA A 139 -2.26 -4.97 -9.91
CA ALA A 139 -3.68 -4.73 -10.14
C ALA A 139 -3.89 -3.87 -11.39
N LEU A 140 -3.12 -2.78 -11.51
CA LEU A 140 -3.21 -1.81 -12.60
C LEU A 140 -1.89 -1.05 -12.75
N VAL A 141 -1.53 -0.73 -13.99
CA VAL A 141 -0.48 0.23 -14.33
C VAL A 141 -1.08 1.24 -15.31
N LEU A 142 -0.94 2.54 -15.02
CA LEU A 142 -1.24 3.61 -15.98
C LEU A 142 0.04 4.40 -16.21
N LYS A 143 0.44 4.58 -17.47
CA LYS A 143 1.67 5.25 -17.84
C LYS A 143 1.38 6.34 -18.87
N ALA A 144 1.84 7.55 -18.58
CA ALA A 144 1.81 8.67 -19.49
C ALA A 144 2.61 8.36 -20.76
N GLY A 145 2.22 8.98 -21.88
CA GLY A 145 2.97 8.85 -23.11
C GLY A 145 4.40 9.39 -22.95
N ALA A 146 5.35 8.88 -23.74
CA ALA A 146 6.76 9.28 -23.66
C ALA A 146 6.98 10.79 -23.88
N SER A 147 6.02 11.47 -24.50
CA SER A 147 6.04 12.92 -24.75
C SER A 147 4.69 13.59 -24.44
N ASP A 148 3.81 12.91 -23.71
CA ASP A 148 2.43 13.37 -23.46
C ASP A 148 2.02 13.10 -22.01
N ALA A 149 1.54 14.14 -21.34
CA ALA A 149 1.05 14.12 -19.96
C ALA A 149 -0.48 14.32 -19.89
N SER A 150 -1.19 13.97 -20.98
CA SER A 150 -2.64 14.04 -20.99
C SER A 150 -3.26 13.11 -19.94
N PRO A 151 -4.38 13.51 -19.30
CA PRO A 151 -5.07 12.66 -18.34
C PRO A 151 -5.45 11.30 -18.93
N ILE A 152 -5.17 10.24 -18.18
CA ILE A 152 -5.54 8.88 -18.53
C ILE A 152 -6.82 8.51 -17.78
N HIS A 153 -7.84 8.15 -18.54
CA HIS A 153 -9.13 7.73 -18.01
C HIS A 153 -9.29 6.21 -18.16
N LEU A 154 -9.48 5.52 -17.04
CA LEU A 154 -9.86 4.12 -17.00
C LEU A 154 -11.27 3.99 -16.42
N ASP A 155 -12.20 3.49 -17.23
CA ASP A 155 -13.59 3.29 -16.86
C ASP A 155 -13.89 1.79 -16.80
N PHE A 156 -14.41 1.33 -15.66
CA PHE A 156 -14.83 -0.06 -15.44
C PHE A 156 -16.34 -0.26 -15.70
N GLY A 157 -17.05 0.80 -16.09
CA GLY A 157 -18.49 0.80 -16.35
C GLY A 157 -19.34 0.82 -15.09
N GLU A 158 -20.67 0.74 -15.28
CA GLU A 158 -21.68 0.88 -14.22
C GLU A 158 -21.57 -0.15 -13.09
N LYS A 159 -20.96 -1.32 -13.36
CA LYS A 159 -20.76 -2.38 -12.36
C LYS A 159 -19.43 -2.26 -11.61
N GLY A 160 -18.53 -1.42 -12.11
CA GLY A 160 -17.18 -1.25 -11.58
C GLY A 160 -16.37 -2.53 -11.59
N ARG A 161 -15.23 -2.47 -10.90
CA ARG A 161 -14.34 -3.60 -10.68
C ARG A 161 -14.00 -3.73 -9.21
N TRP A 162 -14.11 -4.96 -8.70
CA TRP A 162 -13.73 -5.29 -7.34
C TRP A 162 -12.23 -5.53 -7.22
N PHE A 163 -11.63 -4.91 -6.20
CA PHE A 163 -10.26 -5.15 -5.74
C PHE A 163 -10.32 -5.55 -4.27
N GLN A 164 -9.65 -6.63 -3.89
CA GLN A 164 -9.74 -7.18 -2.51
C GLN A 164 -9.08 -6.27 -1.48
N ASN A 165 -7.91 -5.77 -1.81
CA ASN A 165 -7.17 -4.77 -1.08
C ASN A 165 -6.37 -3.97 -2.10
N LEU A 166 -6.07 -2.71 -1.83
CA LEU A 166 -5.41 -1.86 -2.82
C LEU A 166 -4.32 -1.00 -2.17
N VAL A 167 -3.17 -0.97 -2.85
CA VAL A 167 -2.03 -0.10 -2.55
C VAL A 167 -1.68 0.67 -3.81
N LEU A 168 -1.39 1.96 -3.67
CA LEU A 168 -0.68 2.74 -4.67
C LEU A 168 0.81 2.63 -4.37
N GLU A 169 1.50 1.76 -5.08
CA GLU A 169 2.91 1.45 -4.81
C GLU A 169 3.85 2.46 -5.46
N THR A 170 3.47 2.99 -6.62
CA THR A 170 4.26 3.98 -7.36
C THR A 170 3.36 5.10 -7.82
N ILE A 171 3.83 6.33 -7.65
CA ILE A 171 3.34 7.52 -8.32
C ILE A 171 4.56 8.41 -8.59
N ASP A 172 5.00 8.43 -9.84
CA ASP A 172 6.19 9.19 -10.26
C ASP A 172 5.90 10.70 -10.42
N GLY A 173 4.63 11.08 -10.26
CA GLY A 173 4.17 12.46 -10.28
C GLY A 173 2.68 12.57 -10.63
N GLY A 174 2.08 13.71 -10.32
CA GLY A 174 0.69 14.01 -10.64
C GLY A 174 -0.32 13.63 -9.55
N THR A 175 -1.56 13.39 -9.95
CA THR A 175 -2.67 13.08 -9.03
C THR A 175 -3.58 12.02 -9.60
N VAL A 176 -4.01 11.09 -8.76
CA VAL A 176 -4.98 10.05 -9.11
C VAL A 176 -6.29 10.28 -8.40
N TYR A 177 -7.38 10.19 -9.16
CA TYR A 177 -8.75 10.28 -8.69
C TYR A 177 -9.41 8.91 -8.85
N VAL A 178 -9.79 8.28 -7.75
CA VAL A 178 -10.43 6.97 -7.73
C VAL A 178 -11.88 7.13 -7.30
N TYR A 179 -12.80 6.83 -8.21
CA TYR A 179 -14.23 6.88 -7.99
C TYR A 179 -14.74 5.50 -7.59
N LEU A 180 -15.39 5.43 -6.43
CA LEU A 180 -15.95 4.19 -5.90
C LEU A 180 -17.43 4.06 -6.30
N LEU A 181 -17.92 2.81 -6.24
CA LEU A 181 -19.35 2.49 -6.25
C LEU A 181 -19.88 2.25 -4.84
#